data_AF-A0A8W8M6G3-F1
#
_entry.id   AF-A0A8W8M6G3-F1
#
_cell.length_a   1.000
_cell.length_b   1.000
_cell.length_c   1.000
_cell.angle_alpha   90.00
_cell.angle_beta   90.00
_cell.angle_gamma   90.00
#
_symmetry.space_group_name_H-M   'P 1'
#
loop_
_entity.id
_entity.type
_entity.pdbx_description
1 polymer ?
#
loop_
_entity_poly.entity_id
_entity_poly.type
_entity_poly.pdbx_seq_one_letter_code
_entity_poly.pdbx_strand_id
1 'polypeptide(L)'
;MWKGNIDNTFMQPYLISFQNTVYASNPRCSPGYGSSHANNSNQVFNLNGEVNFGVNSDGQYMNMNNINYMLVSDLEVYSVKAVVIQQASNLRQLNTTHEVSKQWREPPQWSEQSFQQLKDFVSRYKPLPDMKISEVNILLVGQINAGKSSFFNTLNSIFRGEISARACAGSSQHSLTTDLRKYRIRNRATSGYLNFRLCDTRGLEEEMSMHLQDMALLLDGHLSDQYKFNPMAHATQRDLGVVLNPTFQDKIHCVAFVVDGSSIDVIKGNVSQKLMHFRSLMIERGIPHVVFLTKLDKVCPMVDEDVRKIYQSQACKKAIETAADVIGIPRGHVFPVKNYEQETQLQTNVSIVALTAMRQTLVFADDYLEDQYELQSDQ
;
A
#
# COMPACT_ATOMS: atom_id res chain seq x y z
N MET A 1 -49.26 -5.24 4.63
CA MET A 1 -49.31 -6.27 5.69
C MET A 1 -49.30 -7.64 5.00
N TRP A 2 -48.16 -8.33 4.98
CA TRP A 2 -48.02 -9.74 4.63
C TRP A 2 -46.88 -10.31 5.47
N LYS A 3 -47.16 -11.35 6.25
CA LYS A 3 -46.21 -12.09 7.09
C LYS A 3 -45.76 -13.32 6.31
N GLY A 4 -44.47 -13.44 6.04
CA GLY A 4 -43.83 -14.67 5.57
C GLY A 4 -42.57 -14.92 6.39
N ASN A 5 -42.51 -16.06 7.07
CA ASN A 5 -41.37 -16.47 7.90
C ASN A 5 -40.09 -16.51 7.06
N ILE A 6 -39.04 -15.82 7.54
CA ILE A 6 -37.67 -16.02 7.06
C ILE A 6 -37.09 -17.13 7.93
N ASP A 7 -36.85 -18.29 7.33
CA ASP A 7 -36.15 -19.39 7.98
C ASP A 7 -34.70 -18.99 8.23
N ASN A 8 -34.25 -19.11 9.47
CA ASN A 8 -33.07 -18.42 10.00
C ASN A 8 -31.80 -19.27 9.90
N THR A 9 -31.62 -19.99 8.80
CA THR A 9 -30.45 -20.86 8.60
C THR A 9 -29.67 -20.43 7.35
N PHE A 10 -28.44 -19.97 7.59
CA PHE A 10 -27.42 -19.52 6.63
C PHE A 10 -27.59 -18.12 6.01
N MET A 11 -27.14 -17.08 6.73
CA MET A 11 -26.82 -15.78 6.12
C MET A 11 -25.31 -15.61 5.93
N GLN A 12 -24.85 -15.72 4.68
CA GLN A 12 -23.68 -14.99 4.19
C GLN A 12 -24.17 -13.75 3.41
N PRO A 13 -23.50 -12.58 3.51
CA PRO A 13 -23.90 -11.39 2.77
C PRO A 13 -23.54 -11.51 1.28
N TYR A 14 -24.54 -11.57 0.40
CA TYR A 14 -24.35 -11.50 -1.06
C TYR A 14 -24.38 -10.05 -1.56
N LEU A 15 -23.46 -9.71 -2.47
CA LEU A 15 -23.52 -8.49 -3.30
C LEU A 15 -24.69 -8.62 -4.30
N ILE A 16 -25.58 -7.62 -4.33
CA ILE A 16 -26.62 -7.49 -5.35
C ILE A 16 -26.13 -6.50 -6.40
N SER A 17 -25.97 -6.96 -7.65
CA SER A 17 -25.65 -6.13 -8.82
C SER A 17 -26.93 -5.91 -9.63
N PHE A 18 -27.29 -4.65 -9.89
CA PHE A 18 -28.40 -4.30 -10.78
C PHE A 18 -27.87 -4.10 -12.20
N GLN A 19 -27.93 -5.14 -13.02
CA GLN A 19 -27.88 -4.98 -14.48
C GLN A 19 -29.30 -5.21 -15.02
N ASN A 20 -29.77 -4.26 -15.84
CA ASN A 20 -31.10 -4.20 -16.47
C ASN A 20 -32.27 -3.80 -15.57
N THR A 21 -32.19 -2.63 -14.93
CA THR A 21 -33.36 -1.97 -14.35
C THR A 21 -34.12 -1.20 -15.44
N VAL A 22 -35.37 -1.58 -15.70
CA VAL A 22 -36.27 -0.83 -16.59
C VAL A 22 -37.01 0.21 -15.74
N TYR A 23 -36.75 1.50 -16.01
CA TYR A 23 -37.54 2.58 -15.41
C TYR A 23 -38.63 2.99 -16.40
N ALA A 24 -39.89 2.83 -16.01
CA ALA A 24 -41.01 3.38 -16.76
C ALA A 24 -41.50 4.63 -16.05
N SER A 25 -41.18 5.82 -16.59
CA SER A 25 -41.91 7.04 -16.28
C SER A 25 -42.66 7.48 -17.54
N ASN A 26 -44.00 7.35 -17.49
CA ASN A 26 -44.99 7.84 -18.47
C ASN A 26 -45.15 6.99 -19.77
N PRO A 27 -46.39 6.74 -20.29
CA PRO A 27 -46.64 5.76 -21.36
C PRO A 27 -46.21 6.17 -22.78
N ARG A 28 -45.44 7.26 -22.97
CA ARG A 28 -45.08 7.79 -24.30
C ARG A 28 -43.60 7.68 -24.68
N CYS A 29 -42.76 7.07 -23.84
CA CYS A 29 -41.34 6.87 -24.15
C CYS A 29 -40.96 5.39 -24.11
N SER A 30 -40.21 4.93 -25.11
CA SER A 30 -39.64 3.57 -25.15
C SER A 30 -38.50 3.42 -24.13
N PRO A 31 -38.32 2.24 -23.51
CA PRO A 31 -37.33 2.05 -22.45
C PRO A 31 -35.90 2.08 -23.01
N GLY A 32 -35.04 2.88 -22.40
CA GLY A 32 -33.58 2.90 -22.64
C GLY A 32 -32.82 2.25 -21.47
N TYR A 33 -31.70 1.58 -21.78
CA TYR A 33 -30.87 0.89 -20.79
C TYR A 33 -29.83 1.85 -20.20
N GLY A 34 -29.86 2.03 -18.87
CA GLY A 34 -28.84 2.73 -18.10
C GLY A 34 -28.19 1.81 -17.07
N SER A 35 -26.88 1.94 -16.88
CA SER A 35 -26.13 1.24 -15.83
C SER A 35 -25.86 2.19 -14.67
N SER A 36 -26.38 1.87 -13.47
CA SER A 36 -25.98 2.52 -12.22
C SER A 36 -25.36 1.50 -11.26
N HIS A 37 -24.27 1.90 -10.61
CA HIS A 37 -23.62 1.12 -9.56
C HIS A 37 -24.00 1.75 -8.21
N ALA A 38 -24.57 0.98 -7.29
CA ALA A 38 -24.87 1.40 -5.93
C ALA A 38 -24.11 0.52 -4.92
N ASN A 39 -23.58 1.13 -3.87
CA ASN A 39 -22.82 0.46 -2.80
C ASN A 39 -23.72 0.25 -1.56
N ASN A 40 -23.64 -0.94 -0.97
CA ASN A 40 -24.46 -1.42 0.14
C ASN A 40 -23.97 -0.90 1.50
N SER A 41 -24.70 0.02 2.12
CA SER A 41 -24.90 0.05 3.57
C SER A 41 -25.97 1.08 3.92
N ASN A 42 -27.04 0.62 4.56
CA ASN A 42 -28.33 1.27 4.82
C ASN A 42 -29.34 1.13 3.68
N GLN A 43 -30.59 0.86 4.05
CA GLN A 43 -31.74 0.65 3.14
C GLN A 43 -32.16 1.95 2.41
N VAL A 44 -31.23 2.64 1.73
CA VAL A 44 -31.51 3.85 0.95
C VAL A 44 -30.62 3.88 -0.29
N PHE A 45 -31.21 4.18 -1.46
CA PHE A 45 -30.50 4.38 -2.72
C PHE A 45 -30.25 5.87 -2.95
N ASN A 46 -29.01 6.27 -3.26
CA ASN A 46 -28.69 7.64 -3.68
C ASN A 46 -28.81 7.77 -5.20
N LEU A 47 -29.62 8.73 -5.67
CA LEU A 47 -29.86 9.02 -7.09
C LEU A 47 -28.85 10.03 -7.69
N ASN A 48 -27.59 10.01 -7.26
CA ASN A 48 -26.60 10.97 -7.74
C ASN A 48 -25.79 10.37 -8.89
N GLY A 49 -26.12 10.80 -10.12
CA GLY A 49 -25.39 10.51 -11.35
C GLY A 49 -25.90 11.37 -12.51
N GLU A 50 -25.02 11.72 -13.45
CA GLU A 50 -25.34 12.41 -14.70
C GLU A 50 -25.81 11.37 -15.74
N VAL A 51 -26.98 11.57 -16.35
CA VAL A 51 -27.50 10.66 -17.38
C VAL A 51 -27.82 11.47 -18.64
N ASN A 52 -27.10 11.18 -19.72
CA ASN A 52 -27.43 11.70 -21.04
C ASN A 52 -28.52 10.82 -21.67
N PHE A 53 -29.71 11.38 -21.85
CA PHE A 53 -30.77 10.76 -22.64
C PHE A 53 -30.63 11.22 -24.10
N GLY A 54 -30.82 10.28 -25.04
CA GLY A 54 -30.56 10.46 -26.47
C GLY A 54 -31.31 11.60 -27.15
N VAL A 55 -30.94 11.82 -28.41
CA VAL A 55 -31.36 12.94 -29.27
C VAL A 55 -32.85 12.85 -29.66
N ASN A 56 -33.58 13.96 -29.61
CA ASN A 56 -34.90 14.06 -30.23
C ASN A 56 -34.79 14.15 -31.76
N SER A 57 -35.89 13.86 -32.46
CA SER A 57 -35.99 13.77 -33.94
C SER A 57 -35.59 15.02 -34.74
N ASP A 58 -35.29 16.15 -34.08
CA ASP A 58 -34.83 17.39 -34.71
C ASP A 58 -33.35 17.75 -34.38
N GLY A 59 -32.57 16.84 -33.78
CA GLY A 59 -31.10 16.96 -33.72
C GLY A 59 -30.52 17.92 -32.68
N GLN A 60 -31.30 18.43 -31.72
CA GLN A 60 -30.76 19.23 -30.61
C GLN A 60 -30.63 18.41 -29.32
N TYR A 61 -29.46 18.51 -28.67
CA TYR A 61 -29.16 17.90 -27.38
C TYR A 61 -29.87 18.68 -26.26
N MET A 62 -30.74 18.00 -25.50
CA MET A 62 -31.29 18.53 -24.25
C MET A 62 -30.38 18.09 -23.10
N ASN A 63 -29.56 19.02 -22.62
CA ASN A 63 -28.73 18.80 -21.44
C ASN A 63 -29.54 19.12 -20.18
N MET A 64 -30.12 18.11 -19.53
CA MET A 64 -30.76 18.27 -18.21
C MET A 64 -29.74 17.96 -17.12
N ASN A 65 -28.90 18.94 -16.80
CA ASN A 65 -28.05 18.89 -15.63
C ASN A 65 -28.83 19.24 -14.35
N ASN A 66 -28.59 18.44 -13.32
CA ASN A 66 -29.09 18.49 -11.93
C ASN A 66 -30.49 17.93 -11.67
N ILE A 67 -30.54 16.63 -11.33
CA ILE A 67 -31.59 16.07 -10.47
C ILE A 67 -31.00 15.87 -9.07
N ASN A 68 -30.72 16.98 -8.36
CA ASN A 68 -30.61 16.93 -6.91
C ASN A 68 -32.02 17.21 -6.36
N TYR A 69 -32.48 16.39 -5.42
CA TYR A 69 -33.77 16.49 -4.71
C TYR A 69 -35.00 15.88 -5.42
N MET A 70 -35.08 14.54 -5.45
CA MET A 70 -36.38 13.86 -5.33
C MET A 70 -36.46 13.12 -3.99
N LEU A 71 -37.38 13.53 -3.13
CA LEU A 71 -37.85 12.74 -1.99
C LEU A 71 -39.00 11.86 -2.50
N VAL A 72 -38.75 10.56 -2.70
CA VAL A 72 -39.79 9.59 -3.05
C VAL A 72 -40.25 8.94 -1.75
N SER A 73 -41.49 9.18 -1.32
CA SER A 73 -42.03 8.64 -0.07
C SER A 73 -42.39 7.15 -0.17
N ASP A 74 -42.72 6.66 -1.36
CA ASP A 74 -43.22 5.29 -1.54
C ASP A 74 -42.70 4.69 -2.84
N LEU A 75 -41.81 3.70 -2.72
CA LEU A 75 -41.28 2.91 -3.83
C LEU A 75 -41.85 1.49 -3.75
N GLU A 76 -42.79 1.16 -4.64
CA GLU A 76 -43.33 -0.20 -4.75
C GLU A 76 -42.54 -1.02 -5.78
N VAL A 77 -41.90 -2.09 -5.31
CA VAL A 77 -41.13 -3.03 -6.14
C VAL A 77 -42.03 -4.20 -6.53
N TYR A 78 -42.44 -4.27 -7.80
CA TYR A 78 -43.44 -5.24 -8.29
C TYR A 78 -42.88 -6.63 -8.64
N SER A 79 -41.56 -6.76 -8.85
CA SER A 79 -40.91 -8.08 -8.89
C SER A 79 -39.39 -7.95 -8.72
N VAL A 80 -38.80 -8.90 -8.00
CA VAL A 80 -37.34 -9.10 -7.97
C VAL A 80 -37.09 -10.47 -8.59
N LYS A 81 -36.54 -10.52 -9.80
CA LYS A 81 -36.05 -11.76 -10.39
C LYS A 81 -34.64 -12.02 -9.87
N ALA A 82 -34.50 -12.98 -8.96
CA ALA A 82 -33.21 -13.49 -8.58
C ALA A 82 -32.61 -14.23 -9.79
N VAL A 83 -31.59 -13.63 -10.41
CA VAL A 83 -30.71 -14.35 -11.33
C VAL A 83 -29.68 -15.07 -10.48
N VAL A 84 -29.80 -16.39 -10.38
CA VAL A 84 -28.71 -17.21 -9.85
C VAL A 84 -27.59 -17.12 -10.87
N ILE A 85 -26.59 -16.28 -10.62
CA ILE A 85 -25.39 -16.24 -11.44
C ILE A 85 -24.54 -17.47 -11.08
N GLN A 86 -24.85 -18.62 -11.68
CA GLN A 86 -24.01 -19.83 -11.61
C GLN A 86 -22.69 -19.70 -12.41
N GLN A 87 -22.29 -18.48 -12.80
CA GLN A 87 -21.07 -18.24 -13.60
C GLN A 87 -20.23 -17.04 -13.14
N ALA A 88 -20.42 -16.51 -11.92
CA ALA A 88 -19.55 -15.45 -11.37
C ALA A 88 -18.28 -16.00 -10.70
N SER A 89 -18.26 -17.28 -10.33
CA SER A 89 -17.05 -17.98 -9.87
C SER A 89 -16.06 -18.21 -11.01
N ASN A 90 -16.53 -18.48 -12.23
CA ASN A 90 -15.64 -18.82 -13.34
C ASN A 90 -14.93 -17.59 -13.93
N LEU A 91 -15.55 -16.41 -13.97
CA LEU A 91 -14.90 -15.20 -14.51
C LEU A 91 -13.86 -14.56 -13.56
N ARG A 92 -13.97 -14.79 -12.24
CA ARG A 92 -12.94 -14.36 -11.27
C ARG A 92 -11.83 -15.40 -11.08
N GLN A 93 -12.10 -16.68 -11.32
CA GLN A 93 -11.08 -17.73 -11.29
C GLN A 93 -10.26 -17.82 -12.57
N LEU A 94 -10.80 -17.45 -13.73
CA LEU A 94 -10.06 -17.56 -15.00
C LEU A 94 -8.83 -16.65 -15.08
N ASN A 95 -8.77 -15.51 -14.36
CA ASN A 95 -7.65 -14.56 -14.48
C ASN A 95 -6.64 -14.59 -13.31
N THR A 96 -6.89 -15.31 -12.22
CA THR A 96 -6.01 -15.33 -11.04
C THR A 96 -4.99 -16.47 -11.04
N THR A 97 -5.17 -17.47 -11.92
CA THR A 97 -4.35 -18.69 -11.98
C THR A 97 -3.58 -18.88 -13.28
N HIS A 98 -3.64 -17.92 -14.22
CA HIS A 98 -2.82 -17.99 -15.43
C HIS A 98 -1.34 -17.72 -15.09
N GLU A 99 -0.59 -18.81 -15.00
CA GLU A 99 0.88 -18.82 -15.01
C GLU A 99 1.34 -18.28 -16.37
N VAL A 100 2.05 -17.16 -16.37
CA VAL A 100 2.65 -16.65 -17.61
C VAL A 100 3.80 -17.60 -17.96
N SER A 101 3.81 -18.13 -19.18
CA SER A 101 4.89 -19.01 -19.67
C SER A 101 6.29 -18.36 -19.62
N LYS A 102 6.34 -17.03 -19.44
CA LYS A 102 7.54 -16.22 -19.27
C LYS A 102 7.39 -15.31 -18.04
N GLN A 103 8.41 -15.30 -17.19
CA GLN A 103 8.49 -14.43 -16.01
C GLN A 103 8.37 -12.95 -16.42
N TRP A 104 7.59 -12.17 -15.68
CA TRP A 104 7.32 -10.75 -16.02
C TRP A 104 8.44 -9.79 -15.62
N ARG A 105 9.37 -10.25 -14.77
CA ARG A 105 10.65 -9.62 -14.42
C ARG A 105 11.62 -10.74 -14.04
N GLU A 106 12.92 -10.50 -14.24
CA GLU A 106 13.96 -11.41 -13.78
C GLU A 106 13.85 -11.63 -12.26
N PRO A 107 13.58 -12.86 -11.79
CA PRO A 107 13.47 -13.18 -10.39
C PRO A 107 14.87 -13.27 -9.76
N PRO A 108 14.97 -13.09 -8.43
CA PRO A 108 16.17 -13.50 -7.73
C PRO A 108 16.39 -15.01 -7.90
N GLN A 109 17.64 -15.44 -7.81
CA GLN A 109 18.00 -16.85 -7.81
C GLN A 109 17.47 -17.50 -6.51
N TRP A 110 16.60 -18.50 -6.65
CA TRP A 110 15.94 -19.18 -5.53
C TRP A 110 16.82 -20.31 -4.97
N SER A 111 17.93 -19.96 -4.32
CA SER A 111 18.85 -20.93 -3.74
C SER A 111 19.36 -20.49 -2.38
N GLU A 112 19.81 -21.45 -1.58
CA GLU A 112 20.45 -21.16 -0.29
C GLU A 112 21.72 -20.32 -0.48
N GLN A 113 22.49 -20.57 -1.56
CA GLN A 113 23.66 -19.77 -1.89
C GLN A 113 23.29 -18.30 -2.14
N SER A 114 22.23 -18.04 -2.91
CA SER A 114 21.76 -16.70 -3.22
C SER A 114 21.21 -16.00 -1.98
N PHE A 115 20.51 -16.73 -1.10
CA PHE A 115 20.10 -16.22 0.21
C PHE A 115 21.31 -15.79 1.04
N GLN A 116 22.33 -16.64 1.16
CA GLN A 116 23.54 -16.30 1.92
C GLN A 116 24.29 -15.10 1.32
N GLN A 117 24.40 -15.01 -0.01
CA GLN A 117 25.00 -13.86 -0.69
C GLN A 117 24.26 -12.55 -0.40
N LEU A 118 22.92 -12.56 -0.49
CA LEU A 118 22.09 -11.40 -0.17
C LEU A 118 22.20 -11.01 1.30
N LYS A 119 22.14 -12.01 2.19
CA LYS A 119 22.26 -11.79 3.64
C LYS A 119 23.63 -11.23 4.00
N ASP A 120 24.69 -11.76 3.41
CA ASP A 120 26.06 -11.28 3.58
C ASP A 120 26.21 -9.85 3.10
N PHE A 121 25.70 -9.52 1.91
CA PHE A 121 25.71 -8.15 1.37
C PHE A 121 25.06 -7.17 2.35
N VAL A 122 23.82 -7.43 2.77
CA VAL A 122 23.08 -6.56 3.70
C VAL A 122 23.77 -6.53 5.07
N SER A 123 24.41 -7.62 5.50
CA SER A 123 25.11 -7.68 6.79
C SER A 123 26.42 -6.90 6.83
N ARG A 124 27.14 -6.85 5.69
CA ARG A 124 28.45 -6.21 5.54
C ARG A 124 28.38 -4.81 4.95
N TYR A 125 27.19 -4.38 4.55
CA TYR A 125 26.93 -3.02 4.10
C TYR A 125 27.53 -2.00 5.06
N LYS A 126 28.23 -1.01 4.49
CA LYS A 126 28.74 0.16 5.20
C LYS A 126 28.47 1.38 4.33
N PRO A 127 27.92 2.47 4.88
CA PRO A 127 27.76 3.73 4.16
C PRO A 127 29.10 4.24 3.63
N LEU A 128 29.05 5.15 2.66
CA LEU A 128 30.25 5.78 2.11
C LEU A 128 31.17 6.33 3.22
N PRO A 129 32.43 5.87 3.30
CA PRO A 129 33.36 6.29 4.34
C PRO A 129 33.56 7.81 4.41
N ASP A 130 33.55 8.47 3.25
CA ASP A 130 33.83 9.90 3.11
C ASP A 130 32.75 10.78 3.74
N MET A 131 31.50 10.29 3.79
CA MET A 131 30.38 10.98 4.43
C MET A 131 30.44 10.95 5.97
N LYS A 132 31.34 10.15 6.55
CA LYS A 132 31.55 10.02 8.01
C LYS A 132 30.27 9.68 8.80
N ILE A 133 29.29 9.05 8.16
CA ILE A 133 28.10 8.53 8.84
C ILE A 133 28.28 7.04 9.15
N SER A 134 27.81 6.61 10.32
CA SER A 134 27.93 5.20 10.71
C SER A 134 26.79 4.32 10.19
N GLU A 135 25.61 4.92 9.92
CA GLU A 135 24.39 4.22 9.56
C GLU A 135 23.53 5.10 8.64
N VAL A 136 22.87 4.49 7.63
CA VAL A 136 21.83 5.15 6.85
C VAL A 136 20.44 4.98 7.49
N ASN A 137 19.57 5.96 7.33
CA ASN A 137 18.19 5.91 7.81
C ASN A 137 17.23 5.68 6.64
N ILE A 138 16.50 4.57 6.68
CA ILE A 138 15.50 4.21 5.69
C ILE A 138 14.11 4.42 6.31
N LEU A 139 13.33 5.32 5.74
CA LEU A 139 11.98 5.63 6.22
C LEU A 139 10.94 4.70 5.60
N LEU A 140 10.07 4.10 6.42
CA LEU A 140 8.94 3.30 5.97
C LEU A 140 7.66 4.15 6.07
N VAL A 141 7.05 4.49 4.92
CA VAL A 141 5.82 5.30 4.85
C VAL A 141 4.73 4.52 4.15
N GLY A 142 3.48 4.59 4.63
CA GLY A 142 2.38 3.87 3.99
C GLY A 142 1.11 3.82 4.83
N GLN A 143 0.02 3.35 4.25
CA GLN A 143 -1.29 3.24 4.90
C GLN A 143 -1.26 2.36 6.17
N ILE A 144 -2.32 2.44 6.98
CA ILE A 144 -2.56 1.47 8.05
C ILE A 144 -2.56 0.06 7.47
N ASN A 145 -2.02 -0.89 8.21
CA ASN A 145 -2.02 -2.31 7.84
C ASN A 145 -1.24 -2.65 6.55
N ALA A 146 -0.53 -1.71 5.92
CA ALA A 146 0.33 -2.01 4.76
C ALA A 146 1.53 -2.91 5.09
N GLY A 147 1.83 -3.14 6.37
CA GLY A 147 2.90 -4.07 6.77
C GLY A 147 4.27 -3.42 6.98
N LYS A 148 4.32 -2.13 7.34
CA LYS A 148 5.58 -1.43 7.68
C LYS A 148 6.31 -2.08 8.86
N SER A 149 5.64 -2.18 10.01
CA SER A 149 6.17 -2.83 11.22
C SER A 149 6.44 -4.32 10.99
N SER A 150 5.61 -5.00 10.19
CA SER A 150 5.80 -6.40 9.79
C SER A 150 7.06 -6.60 8.94
N PHE A 151 7.39 -5.63 8.06
CA PHE A 151 8.61 -5.67 7.27
C PHE A 151 9.86 -5.53 8.14
N PHE A 152 9.84 -4.62 9.13
CA PHE A 152 10.91 -4.55 10.12
C PHE A 152 11.07 -5.88 10.87
N ASN A 153 9.96 -6.47 11.35
CA ASN A 153 9.99 -7.77 12.03
C ASN A 153 10.54 -8.87 11.13
N THR A 154 10.24 -8.83 9.83
CA THR A 154 10.74 -9.77 8.84
C THR A 154 12.27 -9.71 8.75
N LEU A 155 12.84 -8.53 8.53
CA LEU A 155 14.29 -8.36 8.49
C LEU A 155 14.95 -8.68 9.83
N ASN A 156 14.36 -8.23 10.94
CA ASN A 156 14.87 -8.55 12.26
C ASN A 156 14.88 -10.07 12.50
N SER A 157 13.89 -10.81 12.01
CA SER A 157 13.85 -12.28 12.12
C SER A 157 14.98 -12.94 11.32
N ILE A 158 15.26 -12.47 10.10
CA ILE A 158 16.34 -12.98 9.23
C ILE A 158 17.72 -12.88 9.90
N PHE A 159 18.04 -11.72 10.50
CA PHE A 159 19.34 -11.48 11.16
C PHE A 159 19.41 -12.05 12.58
N ARG A 160 18.25 -12.31 13.20
CA ARG A 160 18.15 -13.01 14.48
C ARG A 160 18.23 -14.54 14.32
N GLY A 161 17.82 -15.09 13.18
CA GLY A 161 17.76 -16.53 12.92
C GLY A 161 16.48 -17.21 13.42
N GLU A 162 15.53 -16.44 13.96
CA GLU A 162 14.25 -16.94 14.48
C GLU A 162 13.15 -15.88 14.29
N ILE A 163 11.90 -16.31 14.17
CA ILE A 163 10.75 -15.41 14.06
C ILE A 163 10.68 -14.49 15.28
N SER A 164 10.49 -13.20 15.04
CA SER A 164 10.55 -12.17 16.08
C SER A 164 9.53 -11.06 15.83
N ALA A 165 8.85 -10.63 16.90
CA ALA A 165 7.89 -9.53 16.89
C ALA A 165 8.36 -8.40 17.81
N ARG A 166 9.34 -7.60 17.36
CA ARG A 166 9.89 -6.47 18.14
C ARG A 166 9.10 -5.19 17.93
N ALA A 167 8.62 -4.95 16.72
CA ALA A 167 7.63 -3.91 16.47
C ALA A 167 6.23 -4.49 16.65
N CYS A 168 5.33 -3.71 17.24
CA CYS A 168 3.92 -4.08 17.35
C CYS A 168 3.32 -4.11 15.93
N ALA A 169 2.95 -5.31 15.47
CA ALA A 169 2.34 -5.53 14.16
C ALA A 169 1.04 -6.31 14.36
N GLY A 170 -0.01 -5.93 13.63
CA GLY A 170 -1.34 -6.52 13.74
C GLY A 170 -2.34 -5.76 12.88
N SER A 171 -3.58 -6.26 12.83
CA SER A 171 -4.69 -5.60 12.14
C SER A 171 -5.53 -4.82 13.14
N SER A 172 -5.70 -3.53 12.91
CA SER A 172 -6.56 -2.65 13.70
C SER A 172 -7.25 -1.63 12.79
N GLN A 173 -8.38 -1.07 13.25
CA GLN A 173 -9.07 0.03 12.57
C GLN A 173 -8.24 1.33 12.57
N HIS A 174 -7.40 1.50 13.59
CA HIS A 174 -6.45 2.61 13.72
C HIS A 174 -5.02 2.08 13.80
N SER A 175 -4.05 2.91 13.42
CA SER A 175 -2.65 2.53 13.42
C SER A 175 -2.17 2.21 14.83
N LEU A 176 -1.67 0.98 14.96
CA LEU A 176 -1.05 0.45 16.18
C LEU A 176 0.25 1.19 16.53
N THR A 177 0.97 1.65 15.50
CA THR A 177 2.16 2.48 15.65
C THR A 177 1.70 3.93 15.83
N THR A 178 1.75 4.44 17.06
CA THR A 178 1.42 5.84 17.37
C THR A 178 2.63 6.76 17.27
N ASP A 179 3.82 6.20 17.43
CA ASP A 179 5.07 6.93 17.60
C ASP A 179 6.03 6.63 16.43
N LEU A 180 6.87 7.58 16.06
CA LEU A 180 8.02 7.31 15.19
C LEU A 180 8.98 6.35 15.89
N ARG A 181 9.31 5.23 15.26
CA ARG A 181 10.26 4.24 15.81
C ARG A 181 11.45 4.05 14.89
N LYS A 182 12.65 4.36 15.36
CA LYS A 182 13.92 4.16 14.63
C LYS A 182 14.57 2.86 15.11
N TYR A 183 14.33 1.77 14.39
CA TYR A 183 14.82 0.46 14.80
C TYR A 183 16.20 0.14 14.25
N ARG A 184 17.10 -0.28 15.15
CA ARG A 184 18.35 -0.97 14.80
C ARG A 184 18.13 -2.48 14.80
N ILE A 185 18.70 -3.15 13.79
CA ILE A 185 18.68 -4.61 13.65
C ILE A 185 20.01 -5.15 14.15
N ARG A 186 19.95 -6.06 15.13
CA ARG A 186 21.14 -6.72 15.67
C ARG A 186 21.45 -7.95 14.81
N ASN A 187 22.69 -8.08 14.37
CA ASN A 187 23.17 -9.29 13.72
C ASN A 187 23.71 -10.25 14.79
N ARG A 188 23.02 -11.37 15.02
CA ARG A 188 23.45 -12.34 16.04
C ARG A 188 24.75 -13.05 15.68
N ALA A 189 25.09 -13.15 14.39
CA ALA A 189 26.32 -13.81 13.96
C ALA A 189 27.58 -12.99 14.30
N THR A 190 27.51 -11.66 14.21
CA THR A 190 28.66 -10.77 14.45
C THR A 190 28.59 -10.01 15.78
N SER A 191 27.54 -10.23 16.58
CA SER A 191 27.23 -9.52 17.84
C SER A 191 26.99 -8.01 17.74
N GLY A 192 27.15 -7.40 16.55
CA GLY A 192 26.93 -5.98 16.27
C GLY A 192 25.56 -5.63 15.71
N TYR A 193 25.40 -4.38 15.29
CA TYR A 193 24.21 -3.88 14.58
C TYR A 193 24.52 -3.72 13.09
N LEU A 194 23.48 -3.82 12.26
CA LEU A 194 23.59 -3.45 10.85
C LEU A 194 23.79 -1.94 10.71
N ASN A 195 24.48 -1.52 9.65
CA ASN A 195 24.78 -0.12 9.38
C ASN A 195 23.60 0.63 8.71
N PHE A 196 22.38 0.27 9.05
CA PHE A 196 21.18 1.01 8.66
C PHE A 196 20.10 0.92 9.74
N ARG A 197 19.20 1.91 9.75
CA ARG A 197 18.00 1.95 10.60
C ARG A 197 16.75 1.91 9.74
N LEU A 198 15.74 1.19 10.23
CA LEU A 198 14.39 1.29 9.68
C LEU A 198 13.57 2.23 10.57
N CYS A 199 13.17 3.35 10.01
CA CYS A 199 12.32 4.35 10.65
C CYS A 199 10.85 4.02 10.32
N ASP A 200 10.17 3.34 11.24
CA ASP A 200 8.77 2.97 11.11
C ASP A 200 7.87 4.12 11.58
N THR A 201 6.92 4.52 10.75
CA THR A 201 5.99 5.60 11.06
C THR A 201 4.60 5.07 11.38
N ARG A 202 3.80 5.91 12.04
CA ARG A 202 2.34 5.74 12.05
C ARG A 202 1.81 5.57 10.63
N GLY A 203 0.78 4.74 10.48
CA GLY A 203 0.06 4.58 9.22
C GLY A 203 -0.60 5.88 8.76
N LEU A 204 -0.59 6.13 7.45
CA LEU A 204 -1.36 7.23 6.88
C LEU A 204 -2.85 6.87 6.92
N GLU A 205 -3.64 7.76 7.54
CA GLU A 205 -5.10 7.65 7.70
C GLU A 205 -5.79 8.93 7.21
N GLU A 206 -7.12 8.93 7.17
CA GLU A 206 -7.89 10.12 6.80
C GLU A 206 -7.91 11.17 7.92
N GLU A 207 -8.27 10.77 9.15
CA GLU A 207 -8.60 11.69 10.24
C GLU A 207 -7.45 11.92 11.25
N MET A 208 -6.56 10.93 11.46
CA MET A 208 -5.49 10.98 12.47
C MET A 208 -4.09 10.78 11.86
N SER A 209 -3.79 11.55 10.82
CA SER A 209 -2.52 11.46 10.11
C SER A 209 -1.48 12.45 10.59
N MET A 210 -0.21 12.13 10.33
CA MET A 210 0.92 13.06 10.40
C MET A 210 0.63 14.34 9.59
N HIS A 211 0.94 15.49 10.20
CA HIS A 211 0.81 16.80 9.58
C HIS A 211 1.83 16.97 8.43
N LEU A 212 1.50 17.72 7.37
CA LEU A 212 2.39 17.88 6.21
C LEU A 212 3.75 18.47 6.59
N GLN A 213 3.76 19.47 7.47
CA GLN A 213 5.00 20.06 7.98
C GLN A 213 5.88 19.05 8.74
N ASP A 214 5.27 18.10 9.45
CA ASP A 214 6.02 17.05 10.16
C ASP A 214 6.70 16.09 9.18
N MET A 215 6.18 15.94 7.96
CA MET A 215 6.81 15.14 6.91
C MET A 215 8.16 15.73 6.51
N ALA A 216 8.24 17.06 6.36
CA ALA A 216 9.50 17.75 6.08
C ALA A 216 10.48 17.61 7.25
N LEU A 217 10.02 17.89 8.47
CA LEU A 217 10.82 17.73 9.69
C LEU A 217 11.34 16.29 9.87
N LEU A 218 10.53 15.29 9.52
CA LEU A 218 10.89 13.88 9.55
C LEU A 218 12.02 13.57 8.56
N LEU A 219 11.87 14.01 7.30
CA LEU A 219 12.88 13.81 6.26
C LEU A 219 14.21 14.48 6.62
N ASP A 220 14.13 15.68 7.19
CA ASP A 220 15.28 16.51 7.57
C ASP A 220 15.92 16.09 8.90
N GLY A 221 15.42 15.05 9.55
CA GLY A 221 16.02 14.47 10.76
C GLY A 221 15.67 15.20 12.07
N HIS A 222 14.72 16.14 12.03
CA HIS A 222 14.29 16.91 13.20
C HIS A 222 13.44 16.11 14.19
N LEU A 223 12.97 14.90 13.85
CA LEU A 223 12.15 14.08 14.75
C LEU A 223 12.96 12.90 15.32
N SER A 224 13.04 12.80 16.65
CA SER A 224 13.77 11.73 17.35
C SER A 224 13.02 10.40 17.36
N ASP A 225 13.70 9.32 17.75
CA ASP A 225 13.00 8.08 18.12
C ASP A 225 11.95 8.38 19.21
N GLN A 226 10.80 7.70 19.15
CA GLN A 226 9.65 7.85 20.04
C GLN A 226 8.91 9.18 19.95
N TYR A 227 9.18 10.00 18.93
CA TYR A 227 8.38 11.18 18.67
C TYR A 227 6.91 10.80 18.43
N LYS A 228 5.98 11.46 19.12
CA LYS A 228 4.55 11.22 19.01
C LYS A 228 3.92 12.25 18.09
N PHE A 229 3.36 11.80 16.98
CA PHE A 229 2.67 12.69 16.05
C PHE A 229 1.38 13.24 16.66
N ASN A 230 1.21 14.55 16.59
CA ASN A 230 -0.04 15.20 16.94
C ASN A 230 -0.85 15.44 15.65
N PRO A 231 -2.03 14.81 15.48
CA PRO A 231 -2.84 15.04 14.28
C PRO A 231 -3.42 16.46 14.20
N MET A 232 -3.47 17.18 15.32
CA MET A 232 -4.09 18.50 15.42
C MET A 232 -3.10 19.67 15.25
N ALA A 233 -1.79 19.43 15.36
CA ALA A 233 -0.77 20.48 15.27
C ALA A 233 0.56 19.89 14.79
N HIS A 234 1.31 20.69 14.05
CA HIS A 234 2.67 20.33 13.65
C HIS A 234 3.65 20.47 14.82
N ALA A 235 4.76 19.74 14.72
CA ALA A 235 5.86 19.78 15.65
C ALA A 235 6.49 21.18 15.70
N THR A 236 6.72 21.68 16.91
CA THR A 236 7.40 22.94 17.18
C THR A 236 8.72 22.69 17.90
N GLN A 237 9.63 23.67 17.85
CA GLN A 237 10.92 23.60 18.55
C GLN A 237 10.82 23.38 20.07
N ARG A 238 9.65 23.59 20.67
CA ARG A 238 9.40 23.38 22.10
C ARG A 238 8.91 21.97 22.42
N ASP A 239 8.56 21.18 21.42
CA ASP A 239 8.00 19.85 21.63
C ASP A 239 9.08 18.84 21.99
N LEU A 240 8.74 17.94 22.91
CA LEU A 240 9.62 16.84 23.30
C LEU A 240 9.89 15.93 22.09
N GLY A 241 11.17 15.66 21.83
CA GLY A 241 11.62 14.82 20.71
C GLY A 241 11.88 15.57 19.41
N VAL A 242 11.78 16.90 19.39
CA VAL A 242 12.26 17.72 18.27
C VAL A 242 13.74 18.03 18.44
N VAL A 243 14.54 17.67 17.43
CA VAL A 243 15.97 17.95 17.32
C VAL A 243 16.14 19.29 16.60
N LEU A 244 16.75 20.27 17.25
CA LEU A 244 16.86 21.64 16.69
C LEU A 244 17.83 21.72 15.51
N ASN A 245 19.00 21.08 15.65
CA ASN A 245 20.07 21.11 14.65
C ASN A 245 20.46 19.66 14.29
N PRO A 246 19.69 18.99 13.42
CA PRO A 246 19.99 17.64 13.00
C PRO A 246 21.28 17.62 12.19
N THR A 247 22.09 16.60 12.40
CA THR A 247 23.27 16.32 11.57
C THR A 247 22.86 15.58 10.30
N PHE A 248 23.77 15.45 9.33
CA PHE A 248 23.50 14.63 8.15
C PHE A 248 23.15 13.17 8.52
N GLN A 249 23.76 12.62 9.58
CA GLN A 249 23.43 11.30 10.10
C GLN A 249 21.98 11.16 10.61
N ASP A 250 21.33 12.25 11.01
CA ASP A 250 19.96 12.22 11.51
C ASP A 250 18.91 12.23 10.39
N LYS A 251 19.28 12.68 9.19
CA LYS A 251 18.41 12.79 8.01
C LYS A 251 17.98 11.43 7.48
N ILE A 252 16.91 11.43 6.71
CA ILE A 252 16.48 10.26 5.94
C ILE A 252 17.29 10.17 4.66
N HIS A 253 17.83 8.99 4.39
CA HIS A 253 18.73 8.72 3.26
C HIS A 253 18.03 7.94 2.13
N CYS A 254 16.94 7.25 2.45
CA CYS A 254 16.07 6.62 1.46
C CYS A 254 14.66 6.44 2.04
N VAL A 255 13.63 6.46 1.20
CA VAL A 255 12.24 6.19 1.62
C VAL A 255 11.69 4.97 0.89
N ALA A 256 11.11 4.05 1.66
CA ALA A 256 10.32 2.94 1.13
C ALA A 256 8.83 3.20 1.39
N PHE A 257 8.08 3.41 0.32
CA PHE A 257 6.63 3.41 0.36
C PHE A 257 6.13 1.96 0.50
N VAL A 258 5.58 1.62 1.65
CA VAL A 258 5.03 0.30 1.93
C VAL A 258 3.55 0.30 1.54
N VAL A 259 3.20 -0.51 0.54
CA VAL A 259 1.88 -0.53 -0.09
C VAL A 259 1.30 -1.93 -0.02
N ASP A 260 0.01 -2.02 0.34
CA ASP A 260 -0.70 -3.29 0.41
C ASP A 260 -1.20 -3.70 -0.98
N GLY A 261 -0.59 -4.72 -1.57
CA GLY A 261 -0.95 -5.21 -2.90
C GLY A 261 -2.38 -5.76 -2.99
N SER A 262 -2.97 -6.20 -1.87
CA SER A 262 -4.34 -6.72 -1.85
C SER A 262 -5.42 -5.63 -1.85
N SER A 263 -5.03 -4.37 -1.60
CA SER A 263 -5.94 -3.22 -1.57
C SER A 263 -5.45 -2.04 -2.41
N ILE A 264 -4.52 -2.27 -3.35
CA ILE A 264 -3.92 -1.24 -4.20
C ILE A 264 -4.97 -0.47 -5.02
N ASP A 265 -6.03 -1.16 -5.46
CA ASP A 265 -7.11 -0.56 -6.25
C ASP A 265 -8.05 0.34 -5.42
N VAL A 266 -7.92 0.33 -4.08
CA VAL A 266 -8.81 1.01 -3.13
C VAL A 266 -8.06 2.07 -2.30
N ILE A 267 -6.88 2.52 -2.76
CA ILE A 267 -6.18 3.60 -2.07
C ILE A 267 -7.05 4.86 -2.13
N LYS A 268 -7.48 5.31 -0.94
CA LYS A 268 -8.34 6.49 -0.79
C LYS A 268 -7.63 7.75 -1.26
N GLY A 269 -8.37 8.67 -1.88
CA GLY A 269 -7.82 9.91 -2.48
C GLY A 269 -6.95 10.73 -1.51
N ASN A 270 -7.36 10.86 -0.25
CA ASN A 270 -6.59 11.60 0.76
C ASN A 270 -5.24 10.94 1.12
N VAL A 271 -5.16 9.61 1.07
CA VAL A 271 -3.91 8.88 1.30
C VAL A 271 -2.99 9.03 0.09
N SER A 272 -3.52 8.92 -1.13
CA SER A 272 -2.77 9.17 -2.36
C SER A 272 -2.18 10.58 -2.40
N GLN A 273 -2.95 11.61 -2.02
CA GLN A 273 -2.46 12.99 -1.94
C GLN A 273 -1.28 13.15 -0.97
N LYS A 274 -1.32 12.49 0.19
CA LYS A 274 -0.22 12.52 1.17
C LYS A 274 1.03 11.80 0.67
N LEU A 275 0.86 10.66 0.00
CA LEU A 275 1.97 9.94 -0.64
C LEU A 275 2.63 10.79 -1.73
N MET A 276 1.82 11.47 -2.56
CA MET A 276 2.31 12.42 -3.57
C MET A 276 3.03 13.61 -2.92
N HIS A 277 2.52 14.15 -1.82
CA HIS A 277 3.18 15.24 -1.11
C HIS A 277 4.55 14.81 -0.55
N PHE A 278 4.62 13.62 0.08
CA PHE A 278 5.88 13.03 0.51
C PHE A 278 6.87 12.94 -0.64
N ARG A 279 6.41 12.39 -1.77
CA ARG A 279 7.24 12.25 -2.96
C ARG A 279 7.77 13.60 -3.45
N SER A 280 6.96 14.65 -3.47
CA SER A 280 7.41 16.00 -3.83
C SER A 280 8.51 16.51 -2.91
N LEU A 281 8.35 16.36 -1.59
CA LEU A 281 9.37 16.75 -0.61
C LEU A 281 10.67 15.96 -0.76
N MET A 282 10.56 14.69 -1.17
CA MET A 282 11.71 13.83 -1.40
C MET A 282 12.46 14.20 -2.68
N ILE A 283 11.73 14.49 -3.78
CA ILE A 283 12.33 14.98 -5.03
C ILE A 283 13.07 16.30 -4.79
N GLU A 284 12.48 17.23 -4.04
CA GLU A 284 13.12 18.50 -3.67
C GLU A 284 14.46 18.30 -2.94
N ARG A 285 14.56 17.24 -2.13
CA ARG A 285 15.75 16.90 -1.34
C ARG A 285 16.71 15.94 -2.04
N GLY A 286 16.39 15.48 -3.25
CA GLY A 286 17.12 14.42 -3.94
C GLY A 286 17.05 13.04 -3.25
N ILE A 287 16.11 12.84 -2.31
CA ILE A 287 16.04 11.58 -1.56
C ILE A 287 15.45 10.47 -2.44
N PRO A 288 16.19 9.37 -2.65
CA PRO A 288 15.76 8.26 -3.48
C PRO A 288 14.64 7.48 -2.78
N HIS A 289 13.78 6.87 -3.60
CA HIS A 289 12.63 6.15 -3.08
C HIS A 289 12.18 4.96 -3.90
N VAL A 290 11.63 4.01 -3.17
CA VAL A 290 11.20 2.70 -3.65
C VAL A 290 9.80 2.38 -3.14
N VAL A 291 9.17 1.37 -3.72
CA VAL A 291 7.92 0.80 -3.20
C VAL A 291 8.17 -0.63 -2.73
N PHE A 292 7.76 -0.94 -1.52
CA PHE A 292 7.63 -2.31 -1.03
C PHE A 292 6.18 -2.74 -1.13
N LEU A 293 5.88 -3.57 -2.13
CA LEU A 293 4.54 -4.09 -2.35
C LEU A 293 4.35 -5.37 -1.54
N THR A 294 3.58 -5.27 -0.46
CA THR A 294 3.35 -6.36 0.50
C THR A 294 2.07 -7.13 0.15
N LYS A 295 1.86 -8.27 0.83
CA LYS A 295 0.63 -9.08 0.79
C LYS A 295 0.23 -9.59 -0.60
N LEU A 296 1.21 -9.85 -1.47
CA LEU A 296 0.97 -10.45 -2.78
C LEU A 296 0.51 -11.91 -2.69
N ASP A 297 0.81 -12.58 -1.58
CA ASP A 297 0.20 -13.85 -1.16
C ASP A 297 -1.33 -13.77 -1.08
N LYS A 298 -1.88 -12.63 -0.63
CA LYS A 298 -3.34 -12.41 -0.58
C LYS A 298 -3.94 -12.03 -1.94
N VAL A 299 -3.10 -11.61 -2.89
CA VAL A 299 -3.51 -11.27 -4.27
C VAL A 299 -3.60 -12.52 -5.14
N CYS A 300 -2.67 -13.47 -4.97
CA CYS A 300 -2.58 -14.66 -5.81
C CYS A 300 -2.34 -15.91 -4.95
N PRO A 301 -3.27 -16.88 -4.94
CA PRO A 301 -3.12 -18.12 -4.16
C PRO A 301 -1.83 -18.90 -4.46
N MET A 302 -1.37 -18.85 -5.71
CA MET A 302 -0.10 -19.47 -6.11
C MET A 302 1.10 -18.91 -5.33
N VAL A 303 1.05 -17.62 -4.98
CA VAL A 303 2.10 -16.95 -4.18
C VAL A 303 2.00 -17.30 -2.70
N ASP A 304 0.78 -17.47 -2.18
CA ASP A 304 0.58 -17.95 -0.82
C ASP A 304 1.17 -19.35 -0.62
N GLU A 305 0.94 -20.24 -1.58
CA GLU A 305 1.55 -21.57 -1.63
C GLU A 305 3.07 -21.52 -1.84
N ASP A 306 3.54 -20.70 -2.79
CA ASP A 306 4.94 -20.59 -3.17
C ASP A 306 5.33 -19.19 -3.64
N VAL A 307 6.08 -18.49 -2.77
CA VAL A 307 6.62 -17.14 -3.01
C VAL A 307 7.41 -17.01 -4.31
N ARG A 308 7.99 -18.10 -4.82
CA ARG A 308 8.74 -18.08 -6.09
C ARG A 308 7.87 -17.69 -7.28
N LYS A 309 6.57 -17.96 -7.21
CA LYS A 309 5.58 -17.68 -8.25
C LYS A 309 5.20 -16.20 -8.35
N ILE A 310 5.69 -15.33 -7.45
CA ILE A 310 5.47 -13.87 -7.51
C ILE A 310 5.81 -13.31 -8.90
N TYR A 311 6.93 -13.75 -9.48
CA TYR A 311 7.43 -13.28 -10.78
C TYR A 311 6.77 -13.94 -12.01
N GLN A 312 5.85 -14.87 -11.78
CA GLN A 312 5.11 -15.62 -12.81
C GLN A 312 3.62 -15.27 -12.82
N SER A 313 3.09 -14.80 -11.67
CA SER A 313 1.69 -14.42 -11.53
C SER A 313 1.37 -13.12 -12.28
N GLN A 314 0.39 -13.19 -13.18
CA GLN A 314 -0.13 -12.02 -13.89
C GLN A 314 -0.84 -11.05 -12.95
N ALA A 315 -1.48 -11.55 -11.89
CA ALA A 315 -2.10 -10.71 -10.87
C ALA A 315 -1.06 -9.89 -10.10
N CYS A 316 0.07 -10.50 -9.74
CA CYS A 316 1.18 -9.78 -9.11
C CYS A 316 1.81 -8.75 -10.05
N LYS A 317 1.99 -9.08 -11.34
CA LYS A 317 2.46 -8.12 -12.35
C LYS A 317 1.55 -6.88 -12.40
N LYS A 318 0.24 -7.08 -12.48
CA LYS A 318 -0.73 -5.99 -12.52
C LYS A 318 -0.66 -5.14 -11.25
N ALA A 319 -0.57 -5.76 -10.06
CA ALA A 319 -0.45 -5.04 -8.80
C ALA A 319 0.84 -4.18 -8.75
N ILE A 320 1.95 -4.69 -9.28
CA ILE A 320 3.21 -3.93 -9.42
C ILE A 320 3.04 -2.74 -10.37
N GLU A 321 2.37 -2.93 -11.50
CA GLU A 321 2.09 -1.86 -12.48
C GLU A 321 1.20 -0.78 -11.85
N THR A 322 0.09 -1.16 -11.20
CA THR A 322 -0.78 -0.22 -10.50
C THR A 322 -0.02 0.55 -9.41
N ALA A 323 0.82 -0.13 -8.61
CA ALA A 323 1.61 0.53 -7.58
C ALA A 323 2.61 1.54 -8.17
N ALA A 324 3.26 1.18 -9.27
CA ALA A 324 4.16 2.07 -9.99
C ALA A 324 3.43 3.33 -10.49
N ASP A 325 2.23 3.17 -11.05
CA ASP A 325 1.43 4.27 -11.59
C ASP A 325 0.88 5.18 -10.47
N VAL A 326 0.36 4.59 -9.38
CA VAL A 326 -0.21 5.33 -8.25
C VAL A 326 0.83 6.16 -7.52
N ILE A 327 2.05 5.64 -7.32
CA ILE A 327 3.14 6.39 -6.68
C ILE A 327 3.88 7.27 -7.71
N GLY A 328 3.84 6.88 -8.98
CA GLY A 328 4.47 7.54 -10.11
C GLY A 328 5.99 7.30 -10.17
N ILE A 329 6.43 6.06 -9.96
CA ILE A 329 7.84 5.67 -10.01
C ILE A 329 8.09 4.59 -11.08
N PRO A 330 9.33 4.39 -11.55
CA PRO A 330 9.63 3.31 -12.48
C PRO A 330 9.25 1.95 -11.90
N ARG A 331 8.71 1.06 -12.74
CA ARG A 331 8.33 -0.31 -12.32
C ARG A 331 9.48 -1.04 -11.65
N GLY A 332 10.72 -0.81 -12.12
CA GLY A 332 11.93 -1.40 -11.53
C GLY A 332 12.18 -1.03 -10.07
N HIS A 333 11.58 0.07 -9.58
CA HIS A 333 11.71 0.54 -8.20
C HIS A 333 10.58 0.03 -7.29
N VAL A 334 9.68 -0.80 -7.83
CA VAL A 334 8.62 -1.48 -7.06
C VAL A 334 9.09 -2.91 -6.79
N PHE A 335 9.35 -3.21 -5.52
CA PHE A 335 9.84 -4.50 -5.06
C PHE A 335 8.71 -5.31 -4.40
N PRO A 336 8.39 -6.51 -4.92
CA PRO A 336 7.48 -7.40 -4.22
C PRO A 336 8.15 -7.96 -2.97
N VAL A 337 7.46 -7.88 -1.83
CA VAL A 337 7.93 -8.44 -0.56
C VAL A 337 6.82 -9.26 0.10
N LYS A 338 7.20 -10.37 0.75
CA LYS A 338 6.32 -11.10 1.66
C LYS A 338 6.88 -10.96 3.07
N ASN A 339 6.04 -10.53 3.99
CA ASN A 339 6.41 -10.44 5.40
C ASN A 339 6.12 -11.77 6.08
N TYR A 340 6.90 -12.12 7.11
CA TYR A 340 6.51 -13.20 8.02
C TYR A 340 5.28 -12.78 8.81
N GLU A 341 4.21 -13.58 8.74
CA GLU A 341 2.92 -13.33 9.41
C GLU A 341 2.41 -14.60 10.08
N GLN A 342 2.32 -15.69 9.31
CA GLN A 342 1.77 -16.98 9.75
C GLN A 342 2.84 -18.05 9.97
N GLU A 343 4.05 -17.82 9.48
CA GLU A 343 5.15 -18.77 9.56
C GLU A 343 5.75 -18.82 10.97
N THR A 344 6.00 -20.05 11.44
CA THR A 344 6.67 -20.31 12.72
C THR A 344 8.19 -20.42 12.56
N GLN A 345 8.68 -20.61 11.34
CA GLN A 345 10.09 -20.79 11.00
C GLN A 345 10.47 -19.92 9.81
N LEU A 346 11.76 -19.56 9.72
CA LEU A 346 12.28 -18.83 8.58
C LEU A 346 12.20 -19.69 7.31
N GLN A 347 11.76 -19.07 6.22
CA GLN A 347 11.73 -19.67 4.90
C GLN A 347 12.71 -18.93 3.99
N THR A 348 13.56 -19.69 3.29
CA THR A 348 14.61 -19.12 2.43
C THR A 348 14.03 -18.17 1.37
N ASN A 349 12.95 -18.55 0.69
CA ASN A 349 12.37 -17.76 -0.40
C ASN A 349 11.73 -16.45 0.09
N VAL A 350 11.06 -16.46 1.24
CA VAL A 350 10.53 -15.24 1.89
C VAL A 350 11.68 -14.29 2.25
N SER A 351 12.77 -14.86 2.77
CA SER A 351 13.96 -14.07 3.12
C SER A 351 14.65 -13.48 1.90
N ILE A 352 14.73 -14.22 0.79
CA ILE A 352 15.32 -13.76 -0.47
C ILE A 352 14.60 -12.51 -0.99
N VAL A 353 13.26 -12.49 -1.03
CA VAL A 353 12.53 -11.32 -1.54
C VAL A 353 12.72 -10.09 -0.66
N ALA A 354 12.70 -10.25 0.66
CA ALA A 354 12.93 -9.14 1.60
C ALA A 354 14.37 -8.59 1.50
N LEU A 355 15.38 -9.47 1.42
CA LEU A 355 16.77 -9.07 1.29
C LEU A 355 17.09 -8.48 -0.08
N THR A 356 16.43 -8.93 -1.15
CA THR A 356 16.57 -8.35 -2.50
C THR A 356 16.10 -6.90 -2.51
N ALA A 357 14.93 -6.62 -1.92
CA ALA A 357 14.40 -5.27 -1.78
C ALA A 357 15.35 -4.37 -0.96
N MET A 358 15.88 -4.90 0.16
CA MET A 358 16.83 -4.16 1.00
C MET A 358 18.17 -3.90 0.31
N ARG A 359 18.72 -4.87 -0.44
CA ARG A 359 19.94 -4.67 -1.21
C ARG A 359 19.78 -3.47 -2.14
N GLN A 360 18.69 -3.40 -2.90
CA GLN A 360 18.47 -2.30 -3.84
C GLN A 360 18.22 -0.97 -3.12
N THR A 361 17.53 -0.99 -1.98
CA THR A 361 17.29 0.21 -1.16
C THR A 361 18.59 0.78 -0.59
N LEU A 362 19.52 -0.09 -0.17
CA LEU A 362 20.83 0.32 0.32
C LEU A 362 21.71 0.88 -0.79
N VAL A 363 21.68 0.27 -1.98
CA VAL A 363 22.39 0.81 -3.16
C VAL A 363 21.88 2.22 -3.50
N PHE A 364 20.55 2.42 -3.51
CA PHE A 364 20.01 3.76 -3.76
C PHE A 364 20.36 4.76 -2.66
N ALA A 365 20.45 4.32 -1.40
CA ALA A 365 20.94 5.18 -0.34
C ALA A 365 22.40 5.60 -0.57
N ASP A 366 23.25 4.70 -1.08
CA ASP A 366 24.63 5.03 -1.45
C ASP A 366 24.69 6.03 -2.61
N ASP A 367 23.87 5.87 -3.65
CA ASP A 367 23.78 6.84 -4.75
C ASP A 367 23.47 8.26 -4.21
N TYR A 368 22.55 8.36 -3.25
CA TYR A 368 22.26 9.64 -2.58
C TYR A 368 23.45 10.18 -1.78
N LEU A 369 24.17 9.31 -1.06
CA LEU A 369 25.34 9.70 -0.31
C LEU A 369 26.45 10.23 -1.23
N GLU A 370 26.65 9.62 -2.40
CA GLU A 370 27.58 10.07 -3.44
C GLU A 370 27.20 11.46 -3.95
N ASP A 371 25.94 11.67 -4.36
CA ASP A 371 25.45 12.97 -4.82
C ASP A 371 25.66 14.06 -3.74
N GLN A 372 25.38 13.75 -2.47
CA GLN A 372 25.58 14.70 -1.37
C GLN A 372 27.04 14.99 -1.08
N TYR A 373 27.93 14.02 -1.30
CA TYR A 373 29.37 14.22 -1.16
C TYR A 373 29.90 15.16 -2.25
N GLU A 374 29.51 14.93 -3.51
CA GLU A 374 29.93 15.75 -4.65
C GLU A 374 29.49 17.22 -4.45
N LEU A 375 28.23 17.43 -4.05
CA LEU A 375 27.70 18.77 -3.74
C LEU A 375 28.43 19.50 -2.61
N GLN A 376 28.99 18.77 -1.64
CA GLN A 376 29.80 19.35 -0.56
C GLN A 376 31.23 19.63 -1.00
N SER A 377 31.76 18.86 -1.96
CA SER A 377 33.12 19.02 -2.46
C SER A 377 33.28 20.18 -3.45
N ASP A 378 32.21 20.56 -4.13
CA ASP A 378 32.16 21.70 -5.06
C ASP A 378 31.92 23.07 -4.39
N GLN A 379 31.68 23.09 -3.07
CA GLN A 379 31.51 24.28 -2.24
C GLN A 379 32.78 24.63 -1.46
#